data_AF-A0AAV0WB51-F1
#
_entry.id   AF-A0AAV0WB51-F1
#
_cell.length_a   1.000
_cell.length_b   1.000
_cell.length_c   1.000
_cell.angle_alpha   90.00
_cell.angle_beta   90.00
_cell.angle_gamma   90.00
#
_symmetry.space_group_name_H-M   'P 1'
#
loop_
_entity.id
_entity.type
_entity.pdbx_description
1 polymer ?
#
loop_
_entity_poly.entity_id
_entity_poly.type
_entity_poly.pdbx_seq_one_letter_code
_entity_poly.pdbx_strand_id
1 'polypeptide(L)'
;MSTNVYYKKMNRMIRENERRLLIDLDDVRKYNIYNSKQLLTNFMQEEVSLKLAIKECVKNIDATYANKYNEFFVGFYGAFGANHVTPRTLNCKFLGRLVCLEGFVTLRSEMKSVLVKSVHYCPTTKKMHEHIYTDPLSNSNSFDSASSEFTYPINDNEGNRLETEFGLSVFKDRQTLVIQESTEKSPPGQFARTVEVIVEHDLVDVCRPGYKIMIIGNYRPFLPPSGSIFFKTLIIANTIIMKNANFTVERSDITKCRNLLNIEKNNIFDLLVNSVAPSIHGNIQIKRAILCLLLGGVETTLPNNSRIRGDIHVLLIGDPSIAKSQFLRWVLNAAPYAVSTTGRGSTGVGLTFFLLLFTYTKS
;
A
#
# COMPACT_ATOMS: atom_id res chain seq x y z
N MET A 1 -4.49 28.42 -11.18
CA MET A 1 -5.61 27.52 -10.82
C MET A 1 -5.21 26.38 -9.85
N SER A 2 -3.96 25.91 -9.84
CA SER A 2 -3.49 24.80 -8.99
C SER A 2 -3.33 25.12 -7.49
N THR A 3 -2.97 26.36 -7.12
CA THR A 3 -2.72 26.75 -5.72
C THR A 3 -3.94 26.54 -4.81
N ASN A 4 -5.14 26.84 -5.31
CA ASN A 4 -6.38 26.67 -4.54
C ASN A 4 -6.74 25.18 -4.31
N VAL A 5 -6.31 24.27 -5.19
CA VAL A 5 -6.56 22.83 -5.03
C VAL A 5 -5.73 22.27 -3.87
N TYR A 6 -4.44 22.57 -3.84
CA TYR A 6 -3.55 22.08 -2.79
C TYR A 6 -3.82 22.71 -1.43
N TYR A 7 -4.22 23.99 -1.40
CA TYR A 7 -4.67 24.63 -0.16
C TYR A 7 -5.90 23.95 0.44
N LYS A 8 -6.89 23.57 -0.40
CA LYS A 8 -8.05 22.77 0.04
C LYS A 8 -7.64 21.38 0.54
N LYS A 9 -6.69 20.71 -0.14
CA LYS A 9 -6.15 19.42 0.31
C LYS A 9 -5.43 19.54 1.65
N MET A 10 -4.64 20.59 1.87
CA MET A 10 -3.98 20.85 3.15
C MET A 10 -5.00 21.10 4.27
N ASN A 11 -6.03 21.92 4.03
CA ASN A 11 -7.10 22.12 5.02
C ASN A 11 -7.85 20.83 5.35
N ARG A 12 -8.04 19.95 4.36
CA ARG A 12 -8.61 18.62 4.57
C ARG A 12 -7.69 17.76 5.44
N MET A 13 -6.39 17.70 5.11
CA MET A 13 -5.37 16.97 5.87
C MET A 13 -5.35 17.40 7.35
N ILE A 14 -5.43 18.71 7.62
CA ILE A 14 -5.47 19.25 9.00
C ILE A 14 -6.75 18.79 9.73
N ARG A 15 -7.91 18.81 9.06
CA ARG A 15 -9.19 18.35 9.65
C ARG A 15 -9.20 16.86 9.95
N GLU A 16 -8.61 16.05 9.07
CA GLU A 16 -8.53 14.59 9.21
C GLU A 16 -7.39 14.14 10.13
N ASN A 17 -6.60 15.07 10.71
CA ASN A 17 -5.40 14.80 11.51
C ASN A 17 -4.34 13.95 10.79
N GLU A 18 -4.25 14.10 9.47
CA GLU A 18 -3.28 13.39 8.64
C GLU A 18 -1.93 14.12 8.60
N ARG A 19 -0.85 13.36 8.33
CA ARG A 19 0.52 13.90 8.25
C ARG A 19 1.10 13.88 6.83
N ARG A 20 0.39 13.30 5.86
CA ARG A 20 0.89 13.08 4.50
C ARG A 20 0.02 13.82 3.48
N LEU A 21 0.62 14.70 2.68
CA LEU A 21 -0.06 15.38 1.59
C LEU A 21 0.17 14.65 0.27
N LEU A 22 -0.90 14.31 -0.46
CA LEU A 22 -0.81 13.68 -1.78
C LEU A 22 -0.76 14.70 -2.91
N ILE A 23 0.35 14.68 -3.66
CA ILE A 23 0.65 15.57 -4.79
C ILE A 23 0.56 14.81 -6.12
N ASP A 24 -0.10 15.43 -7.10
CA ASP A 24 -0.13 14.92 -8.46
C ASP A 24 1.15 15.30 -9.21
N LEU A 25 1.85 14.31 -9.73
CA LEU A 25 3.11 14.52 -10.44
C LEU A 25 2.89 15.25 -11.78
N ASP A 26 1.70 15.15 -12.36
CA ASP A 26 1.36 15.88 -13.60
C ASP A 26 1.16 17.38 -13.34
N ASP A 27 0.72 17.79 -12.15
CA ASP A 27 0.67 19.19 -11.76
C ASP A 27 2.07 19.76 -11.54
N VAL A 28 2.98 18.98 -10.93
CA VAL A 28 4.39 19.36 -10.77
C VAL A 28 5.05 19.55 -12.13
N ARG A 29 4.79 18.67 -13.10
CA ARG A 29 5.28 18.80 -14.49
C ARG A 29 4.79 20.06 -15.18
N LYS A 30 3.50 20.39 -15.03
CA LYS A 30 2.91 21.61 -15.61
C LYS A 30 3.53 22.87 -15.02
N TYR A 31 3.84 22.86 -13.73
CA TYR A 31 4.46 24.00 -13.06
C TYR A 31 5.94 24.15 -13.43
N ASN A 32 6.72 23.06 -13.30
CA ASN A 32 8.14 23.07 -13.65
C ASN A 32 8.63 21.68 -14.06
N ILE A 33 8.99 21.57 -15.34
CA ILE A 33 9.51 20.33 -15.93
C ILE A 33 10.85 19.93 -15.31
N TYR A 34 11.74 20.88 -15.01
CA TYR A 34 13.06 20.59 -14.45
C TYR A 34 12.95 19.95 -13.06
N ASN A 35 12.18 20.58 -12.17
CA ASN A 35 11.95 20.05 -10.81
C ASN A 35 11.29 18.67 -10.86
N SER A 36 10.34 18.44 -11.78
CA SER A 36 9.70 17.13 -11.93
C SER A 36 10.68 16.03 -12.34
N LYS A 37 11.67 16.35 -13.18
CA LYS A 37 12.72 15.39 -13.58
C LYS A 37 13.67 15.14 -12.41
N GLN A 38 14.11 16.19 -11.73
CA GLN A 38 15.01 16.10 -10.58
C GLN A 38 14.40 15.26 -9.46
N LEU A 39 13.12 15.45 -9.16
CA LEU A 39 12.35 14.67 -8.19
C LEU A 39 12.32 13.17 -8.53
N LEU A 40 12.20 12.83 -9.81
CA LEU A 40 12.20 11.44 -10.25
C LEU A 40 13.61 10.82 -10.24
N THR A 41 14.66 11.60 -10.49
CA THR A 41 16.04 11.10 -10.58
C THR A 41 16.79 11.06 -9.26
N ASN A 42 16.58 12.05 -8.40
CA ASN A 42 17.31 12.24 -7.15
C ASN A 42 16.32 12.56 -6.01
N PHE A 43 15.45 11.60 -5.73
CA PHE A 43 14.36 11.81 -4.78
C PHE A 43 14.86 12.03 -3.34
N MET A 44 16.04 11.49 -3.00
CA MET A 44 16.64 11.57 -1.65
C MET A 44 16.73 12.99 -1.12
N GLN A 45 17.35 13.87 -1.89
CA GLN A 45 17.63 15.25 -1.49
C GLN A 45 16.37 16.10 -1.53
N GLU A 46 15.52 15.83 -2.52
CA GLU A 46 14.22 16.50 -2.66
C GLU A 46 13.27 16.13 -1.52
N GLU A 47 13.30 14.89 -1.04
CA GLU A 47 12.42 14.43 0.06
C GLU A 47 12.62 15.27 1.33
N VAL A 48 13.86 15.53 1.72
CA VAL A 48 14.17 16.35 2.92
C VAL A 48 13.65 17.78 2.73
N SER A 49 13.92 18.36 1.56
CA SER A 49 13.50 19.73 1.21
C SER A 49 11.97 19.85 1.20
N LEU A 50 11.27 18.85 0.67
CA LEU A 50 9.81 18.79 0.62
C LEU A 50 9.18 18.67 2.01
N LYS A 51 9.75 17.86 2.91
CA LYS A 51 9.27 17.74 4.30
C LYS A 51 9.35 19.08 5.03
N LEU A 52 10.45 19.80 4.88
CA LEU A 52 10.64 21.13 5.48
C LEU A 52 9.65 22.15 4.88
N ALA A 53 9.53 22.19 3.56
CA ALA A 53 8.62 23.12 2.88
C ALA A 53 7.14 22.90 3.27
N ILE A 54 6.69 21.64 3.37
CA ILE A 54 5.32 21.36 3.84
C ILE A 54 5.13 21.80 5.29
N LYS A 55 6.11 21.57 6.17
CA LYS A 55 6.01 22.00 7.57
C LYS A 55 5.86 23.53 7.68
N GLU A 56 6.60 24.29 6.87
CA GLU A 56 6.45 25.76 6.80
C GLU A 56 5.07 26.17 6.26
N CYS A 57 4.58 25.49 5.21
CA CYS A 57 3.25 25.77 4.65
C CYS A 57 2.13 25.49 5.66
N VAL A 58 2.21 24.39 6.39
CA VAL A 58 1.23 24.03 7.43
C VAL A 58 1.30 25.02 8.59
N LYS A 59 2.51 25.46 8.99
CA LYS A 59 2.70 26.47 10.04
C LYS A 59 2.05 27.82 9.68
N ASN A 60 2.06 28.20 8.39
CA ASN A 60 1.41 29.42 7.91
C ASN A 60 -0.13 29.33 7.93
N ILE A 61 -0.71 28.12 7.88
CA ILE A 61 -2.15 27.89 7.94
C ILE A 61 -2.60 27.74 9.41
N ASP A 62 -1.92 26.87 10.15
CA ASP A 62 -2.19 26.56 11.54
C ASP A 62 -0.89 26.19 12.28
N ALA A 63 -0.36 27.16 13.04
CA ALA A 63 0.85 26.99 13.83
C ALA A 63 0.66 25.99 14.99
N THR A 64 -0.55 25.83 15.52
CA THR A 64 -0.81 24.91 16.63
C THR A 64 -0.74 23.47 16.16
N TYR A 65 -1.31 23.18 14.99
CA TYR A 65 -1.24 21.87 14.35
C TYR A 65 0.19 21.52 13.92
N ALA A 66 0.93 22.49 13.37
CA ALA A 66 2.32 22.29 12.96
C ALA A 66 3.25 21.89 14.12
N ASN A 67 2.98 22.36 15.34
CA ASN A 67 3.77 22.03 16.53
C ASN A 67 3.38 20.68 17.16
N LYS A 68 2.20 20.13 16.83
CA LYS A 68 1.74 18.83 17.32
C LYS A 68 2.54 17.66 16.73
N TYR A 69 3.04 17.82 15.50
CA TYR A 69 3.75 16.77 14.78
C TYR A 69 5.17 17.21 14.44
N ASN A 70 6.15 16.35 14.70
CA ASN A 70 7.56 16.64 14.43
C ASN A 70 7.83 16.76 12.92
N GLU A 71 7.22 15.88 12.12
CA GLU A 71 7.45 15.74 10.68
C GLU A 71 6.13 15.58 9.91
N PHE A 72 6.13 16.11 8.68
CA PHE A 72 5.08 15.92 7.68
C PHE A 72 5.69 15.23 6.45
N PHE A 73 4.87 14.48 5.72
CA PHE A 73 5.28 13.69 4.57
C PHE A 73 4.61 14.14 3.28
N VAL A 74 5.25 13.87 2.15
CA VAL A 74 4.74 14.21 0.83
C VAL A 74 4.63 12.95 -0.01
N GLY A 75 3.40 12.52 -0.27
CA GLY A 75 3.13 11.41 -1.18
C GLY A 75 2.95 11.89 -2.61
N PHE A 76 3.25 11.03 -3.57
CA PHE A 76 3.08 11.31 -4.99
C PHE A 76 2.12 10.31 -5.62
N TYR A 77 1.37 10.76 -6.61
CA TYR A 77 0.59 9.92 -7.51
C TYR A 77 0.58 10.52 -8.92
N GLY A 78 0.02 9.80 -9.89
CA GLY A 78 -0.04 10.24 -11.29
C GLY A 78 0.83 9.39 -12.21
N ALA A 79 1.21 9.93 -13.37
CA ALA A 79 1.92 9.18 -14.39
C ALA A 79 3.44 9.18 -14.17
N PHE A 80 4.05 8.02 -13.92
CA PHE A 80 5.51 7.89 -13.72
C PHE A 80 6.31 7.62 -15.00
N GLY A 81 5.64 7.39 -16.14
CA GLY A 81 6.31 7.10 -17.42
C GLY A 81 7.24 5.89 -17.31
N ALA A 82 8.51 6.07 -17.69
CA ALA A 82 9.52 5.02 -17.64
C ALA A 82 9.85 4.49 -16.22
N ASN A 83 9.51 5.24 -15.17
CA ASN A 83 9.71 4.81 -13.78
C ASN A 83 8.55 3.93 -13.26
N HIS A 84 7.53 3.67 -14.08
CA HIS A 84 6.50 2.68 -13.77
C HIS A 84 7.01 1.28 -14.16
N VAL A 85 7.22 0.43 -13.15
CA VAL A 85 7.97 -0.81 -13.26
C VAL A 85 7.24 -1.96 -12.56
N THR A 86 7.52 -3.19 -13.00
CA THR A 86 7.19 -4.42 -12.28
C THR A 86 8.41 -4.93 -11.51
N PRO A 87 8.22 -5.81 -10.51
CA PRO A 87 9.32 -6.48 -9.80
C PRO A 87 10.40 -7.07 -10.71
N ARG A 88 10.04 -7.50 -11.92
CA ARG A 88 10.96 -8.07 -12.90
C ARG A 88 11.75 -7.05 -13.71
N THR A 89 11.16 -5.90 -14.02
CA THR A 89 11.82 -4.81 -14.77
C THR A 89 12.65 -3.88 -13.89
N LEU A 90 12.54 -4.03 -12.56
CA LEU A 90 13.26 -3.22 -11.58
C LEU A 90 14.76 -3.57 -11.57
N ASN A 91 15.51 -2.87 -12.42
CA ASN A 91 16.96 -3.04 -12.60
C ASN A 91 17.77 -1.94 -11.90
N CYS A 92 19.09 -2.10 -11.84
CA CYS A 92 20.01 -1.14 -11.21
C CYS A 92 19.94 0.28 -11.79
N LYS A 93 19.41 0.45 -13.01
CA LYS A 93 19.19 1.77 -13.64
C LYS A 93 18.25 2.70 -12.85
N PHE A 94 17.43 2.12 -11.97
CA PHE A 94 16.46 2.85 -11.15
C PHE A 94 16.95 3.15 -9.73
N LEU A 95 18.20 2.80 -9.37
CA LEU A 95 18.72 3.07 -8.03
C LEU A 95 18.73 4.58 -7.76
N GLY A 96 18.28 4.96 -6.56
CA GLY A 96 18.15 6.35 -6.11
C GLY A 96 16.95 7.11 -6.71
N ARG A 97 16.17 6.48 -7.59
CA ARG A 97 15.03 7.10 -8.28
C ARG A 97 13.71 6.82 -7.57
N LEU A 98 12.75 7.72 -7.76
CA LEU A 98 11.36 7.49 -7.38
C LEU A 98 10.70 6.60 -8.43
N VAL A 99 10.35 5.38 -8.03
CA VAL A 99 9.71 4.36 -8.88
C VAL A 99 8.28 4.11 -8.46
N CYS A 100 7.48 3.67 -9.43
CA CYS A 100 6.12 3.20 -9.21
C CYS A 100 6.08 1.70 -9.50
N LEU A 101 5.98 0.88 -8.45
CA LEU A 101 5.93 -0.57 -8.51
C LEU A 101 4.47 -1.06 -8.50
N GLU A 102 4.08 -1.84 -9.48
CA GLU A 102 2.77 -2.52 -9.50
C GLU A 102 2.92 -4.02 -9.17
N GLY A 103 2.08 -4.53 -8.27
CA GLY A 103 2.06 -5.95 -7.93
C GLY A 103 1.01 -6.36 -6.90
N PHE A 104 1.07 -7.62 -6.47
CA PHE A 104 0.25 -8.18 -5.40
C PHE A 104 1.06 -8.27 -4.12
N VAL A 105 0.43 -7.95 -2.99
CA VAL A 105 1.03 -8.21 -1.67
C VAL A 105 0.96 -9.70 -1.39
N THR A 106 2.09 -10.35 -1.14
CA THR A 106 2.12 -11.78 -0.80
C THR A 106 2.35 -12.01 0.67
N LEU A 107 3.29 -11.27 1.25
CA LEU A 107 3.66 -11.38 2.64
C LEU A 107 3.69 -10.01 3.28
N ARG A 108 3.38 -10.01 4.56
CA ARG A 108 3.42 -8.86 5.43
C ARG A 108 4.06 -9.29 6.75
N SER A 109 5.10 -8.58 7.18
CA SER A 109 5.71 -8.81 8.48
C SER A 109 4.80 -8.30 9.61
N GLU A 110 5.09 -8.75 10.83
CA GLU A 110 4.60 -8.07 12.01
C GLU A 110 5.08 -6.62 12.05
N MET A 111 4.28 -5.75 12.67
CA MET A 111 4.62 -4.36 12.89
C MET A 111 5.71 -4.28 13.97
N LYS A 112 6.77 -3.52 13.69
CA LYS A 112 7.88 -3.30 14.62
C LYS A 112 8.03 -1.82 14.88
N SER A 113 8.14 -1.43 16.14
CA SER A 113 8.47 -0.06 16.53
C SER A 113 10.00 0.12 16.52
N VAL A 114 10.48 1.06 15.72
CA VAL A 114 11.90 1.39 15.57
C VAL A 114 12.18 2.67 16.35
N LEU A 115 13.21 2.65 17.19
CA LEU A 115 13.66 3.79 17.97
C LEU A 115 14.34 4.82 17.04
N VAL A 116 13.86 6.06 17.05
CA VAL A 116 14.44 7.19 16.27
C VAL A 116 15.27 8.09 17.16
N LYS A 117 14.80 8.34 18.38
CA LYS A 117 15.50 9.15 19.38
C LYS A 117 15.30 8.52 20.74
N SER A 118 16.39 8.24 21.46
CA SER A 118 16.34 7.90 22.88
C SER A 118 16.67 9.11 23.73
N VAL A 119 16.00 9.20 24.88
CA VAL A 119 16.25 10.18 25.91
C VAL A 119 16.62 9.43 27.18
N HIS A 120 17.77 9.78 27.76
CA HIS A 120 18.32 9.15 28.94
C HIS A 120 18.53 10.19 30.02
N TYR A 121 18.27 9.81 31.25
CA TYR A 121 18.56 10.59 32.44
C TYR A 121 19.72 9.96 33.19
N CYS A 122 20.67 10.78 33.61
CA CYS A 122 21.76 10.38 34.47
C CYS A 122 21.47 10.82 35.93
N PRO A 123 21.18 9.90 36.87
CA PRO A 123 20.84 10.26 38.24
C PRO A 123 21.97 10.99 38.99
N THR A 124 23.24 10.73 38.64
CA THR A 124 24.40 11.32 39.31
C THR A 124 24.68 12.74 38.84
N THR A 125 24.64 12.98 37.52
CA THR A 125 24.89 14.31 36.95
C THR A 125 23.63 15.17 36.87
N LYS A 126 22.44 14.57 37.03
CA LYS A 126 21.11 15.16 36.84
C LYS A 126 20.91 15.78 35.45
N LYS A 127 21.65 15.28 34.45
CA LYS A 127 21.56 15.74 33.06
C LYS A 127 20.76 14.76 32.22
N MET A 128 20.06 15.32 31.23
CA MET A 128 19.39 14.56 30.18
C MET A 128 20.33 14.44 28.98
N HIS A 129 20.50 13.22 28.49
CA HIS A 129 21.29 12.88 27.31
C HIS A 129 20.34 12.38 26.23
N GLU A 130 20.42 12.99 25.04
CA GLU A 130 19.61 12.58 23.90
C GLU A 130 20.50 11.92 22.86
N HIS A 131 20.07 10.77 22.34
CA HIS A 131 20.77 10.08 21.27
C HIS A 131 19.81 9.86 20.09
N ILE A 132 20.18 10.39 18.93
CA ILE A 132 19.39 10.26 17.70
C ILE A 132 19.96 9.10 16.90
N TYR A 133 19.13 8.11 16.59
CA TYR A 133 19.49 6.97 15.75
C TYR A 133 19.12 7.26 14.31
N THR A 134 20.12 7.23 13.43
CA THR A 134 19.89 7.24 11.99
C THR A 134 19.78 5.81 11.48
N ASP A 135 18.63 5.46 10.92
CA ASP A 135 18.41 4.15 10.30
C ASP A 135 19.39 3.98 9.12
N PRO A 136 20.12 2.85 8.98
CA PRO A 136 20.99 2.60 7.83
C PRO A 136 20.25 2.64 6.48
N LEU A 137 18.92 2.53 6.50
CA LEU A 137 18.05 2.71 5.33
C LEU A 137 17.83 4.19 4.95
N SER A 138 18.01 5.10 5.90
CA SER A 138 17.70 6.53 5.76
C SER A 138 18.84 7.34 5.15
N ASN A 139 20.10 6.93 5.35
CA ASN A 139 21.28 7.69 4.93
C ASN A 139 22.20 6.89 4.00
N SER A 140 22.50 7.46 2.83
CA SER A 140 23.54 6.95 1.90
C SER A 140 24.88 7.66 2.04
N ASN A 141 25.00 8.63 2.96
CA ASN A 141 26.13 9.56 3.01
C ASN A 141 27.05 9.44 4.23
N SER A 142 26.97 8.37 5.02
CA SER A 142 27.97 8.09 6.04
C SER A 142 28.60 6.72 5.82
N PHE A 143 29.61 6.71 4.96
CA PHE A 143 30.68 5.70 5.01
C PHE A 143 31.53 5.86 6.31
N ASP A 144 31.35 6.97 7.05
CA ASP A 144 32.24 7.38 8.15
C ASP A 144 31.66 7.25 9.58
N SER A 145 30.42 6.80 9.79
CA SER A 145 29.93 6.47 11.15
C SER A 145 29.73 4.97 11.33
N ALA A 146 30.76 4.22 10.96
CA ALA A 146 30.86 2.80 11.27
C ALA A 146 31.00 2.59 12.78
N SER A 147 30.03 1.88 13.35
CA SER A 147 30.08 1.09 14.60
C SER A 147 29.72 1.69 15.95
N SER A 148 29.67 3.02 16.16
CA SER A 148 29.33 3.60 17.49
C SER A 148 27.90 4.16 17.64
N GLU A 149 27.17 4.39 16.55
CA GLU A 149 25.84 5.07 16.59
C GLU A 149 24.63 4.11 16.71
N PHE A 150 24.85 2.79 16.64
CA PHE A 150 23.79 1.79 16.80
C PHE A 150 23.74 1.15 18.19
N THR A 151 24.68 1.51 19.05
CA THR A 151 24.72 1.00 20.41
C THR A 151 23.76 1.82 21.28
N TYR A 152 22.90 1.13 22.00
CA TYR A 152 22.08 1.77 23.01
C TYR A 152 23.01 2.27 24.13
N PRO A 153 23.06 3.58 24.43
CA PRO A 153 24.00 4.08 25.43
C PRO A 153 23.54 3.63 26.81
N ILE A 154 24.44 2.94 27.52
CA ILE A 154 24.20 2.42 28.88
C ILE A 154 24.93 3.30 29.91
N ASN A 155 26.05 3.90 29.50
CA ASN A 155 26.86 4.77 30.35
C ASN A 155 27.19 6.08 29.63
N ASP A 156 27.36 7.15 30.41
CA ASP A 156 27.89 8.43 29.93
C ASP A 156 29.39 8.36 29.62
N ASN A 157 29.91 9.43 29.00
CA ASN A 157 31.35 9.64 28.76
C ASN A 157 32.19 9.57 30.04
N GLU A 158 31.57 9.81 31.21
CA GLU A 158 32.20 9.76 32.53
C GLU A 158 31.99 8.39 33.24
N GLY A 159 31.37 7.42 32.57
CA GLY A 159 31.11 6.07 33.12
C GLY A 159 29.89 5.96 34.04
N ASN A 160 29.12 7.04 34.21
CA ASN A 160 27.88 7.03 34.99
C ASN A 160 26.78 6.26 34.26
N ARG A 161 25.95 5.51 35.00
CA ARG A 161 24.84 4.75 34.41
C ARG A 161 23.71 5.68 33.96
N LEU A 162 23.20 5.40 32.76
CA LEU A 162 22.07 6.08 32.16
C LEU A 162 20.78 5.28 32.35
N GLU A 163 19.72 5.95 32.80
CA GLU A 163 18.38 5.40 32.84
C GLU A 163 17.57 5.96 31.68
N THR A 164 16.93 5.10 30.89
CA THR A 164 16.18 5.57 29.72
C THR A 164 14.79 6.02 30.11
N GLU A 165 14.44 7.23 29.70
CA GLU A 165 13.08 7.73 29.75
C GLU A 165 12.33 7.39 28.46
N PHE A 166 11.66 6.24 28.47
CA PHE A 166 10.87 5.77 27.32
C PHE A 166 9.75 6.74 26.93
N GLY A 167 9.20 7.51 27.89
CA GLY A 167 8.13 8.47 27.63
C GLY A 167 8.54 9.69 26.80
N LEU A 168 9.82 10.09 26.86
CA LEU A 168 10.37 11.19 26.06
C LEU A 168 11.08 10.70 24.79
N SER A 169 11.30 9.38 24.68
CA SER A 169 11.89 8.74 23.51
C SER A 169 10.89 8.68 22.36
N VAL A 170 11.39 8.80 21.13
CA VAL A 170 10.57 8.82 19.91
C VAL A 170 10.75 7.53 19.14
N PHE A 171 9.62 6.87 18.85
CA PHE A 171 9.55 5.65 18.06
C PHE A 171 8.78 5.90 16.75
N LYS A 172 9.08 5.12 15.72
CA LYS A 172 8.33 5.05 14.47
C LYS A 172 7.89 3.62 14.20
N ASP A 173 6.71 3.45 13.64
CA ASP A 173 6.24 2.12 13.22
C ASP A 173 6.82 1.77 11.85
N ARG A 174 7.26 0.52 11.71
CA ARG A 174 7.82 -0.03 10.48
C ARG A 174 7.27 -1.43 10.22
N GLN A 175 7.00 -1.71 8.95
CA GLN A 175 6.57 -3.02 8.48
C GLN A 175 7.21 -3.31 7.12
N THR A 176 7.48 -4.59 6.86
CA THR A 176 8.00 -5.05 5.58
C THR A 176 6.92 -5.79 4.82
N LEU A 177 6.71 -5.39 3.57
CA LEU A 177 5.82 -6.04 2.60
C LEU A 177 6.66 -6.73 1.53
N VAL A 178 6.18 -7.86 1.05
CA VAL A 178 6.74 -8.53 -0.14
C VAL A 178 5.73 -8.40 -1.26
N ILE A 179 6.18 -7.80 -2.37
CA ILE A 179 5.35 -7.52 -3.54
C ILE A 179 5.76 -8.46 -4.67
N GLN A 180 4.80 -9.18 -5.22
CA GLN A 180 4.99 -10.09 -6.34
C GLN A 180 4.39 -9.50 -7.63
N GLU A 181 5.03 -9.76 -8.76
CA GLU A 181 4.48 -9.40 -10.06
C GLU A 181 3.17 -10.14 -10.38
N SER A 182 2.31 -9.52 -11.20
CA SER A 182 1.10 -10.18 -11.68
C SER A 182 1.45 -11.38 -12.54
N THR A 183 0.84 -12.54 -12.25
CA THR A 183 1.03 -13.77 -13.02
C THR A 183 0.65 -13.62 -14.50
N GLU A 184 -0.29 -12.73 -14.81
CA GLU A 184 -0.70 -12.39 -16.18
C GLU A 184 0.41 -11.71 -16.99
N LYS A 185 1.29 -10.95 -16.32
CA LYS A 185 2.40 -10.22 -16.96
C LYS A 185 3.71 -11.01 -16.91
N SER A 186 3.73 -12.14 -16.19
CA SER A 186 4.90 -12.99 -16.09
C SER A 186 5.09 -13.81 -17.37
N PRO A 187 6.32 -13.90 -17.91
CA PRO A 187 6.58 -14.75 -19.06
C PRO A 187 6.37 -16.23 -18.69
N PRO A 188 5.79 -17.04 -19.60
CA PRO A 188 5.50 -18.44 -19.33
C PRO A 188 6.78 -19.22 -19.06
N GLY A 189 6.73 -20.12 -18.07
CA GLY A 189 7.86 -20.99 -17.71
C GLY A 189 8.89 -20.38 -16.76
N GLN A 190 8.70 -19.15 -16.27
CA GLN A 190 9.57 -18.54 -15.26
C GLN A 190 8.83 -18.25 -13.96
N PHE A 191 9.56 -18.31 -12.85
CA PHE A 191 9.03 -17.94 -11.54
C PHE A 191 8.74 -16.44 -11.47
N ALA A 192 7.63 -16.08 -10.82
CA ALA A 192 7.29 -14.70 -10.55
C ALA A 192 8.33 -14.09 -9.61
N ARG A 193 8.85 -12.91 -9.96
CA ARG A 193 9.81 -12.19 -9.12
C ARG A 193 9.12 -11.40 -8.01
N THR A 194 9.81 -11.26 -6.89
CA THR A 194 9.35 -10.49 -5.73
C THR A 194 10.33 -9.35 -5.41
N VAL A 195 9.80 -8.29 -4.80
CA VAL A 195 10.58 -7.16 -4.28
C VAL A 195 10.11 -6.87 -2.86
N GLU A 196 11.07 -6.59 -1.97
CA GLU A 196 10.80 -6.16 -0.61
C GLU A 196 10.57 -4.64 -0.55
N VAL A 197 9.52 -4.27 0.18
CA VAL A 197 9.10 -2.89 0.37
C VAL A 197 8.98 -2.62 1.85
N ILE A 198 9.61 -1.56 2.32
CA ILE A 198 9.50 -1.07 3.69
C ILE A 198 8.45 0.03 3.72
N VAL A 199 7.45 -0.13 4.59
CA VAL A 199 6.42 0.88 4.87
C VAL A 199 6.64 1.40 6.29
N GLU A 200 6.47 2.71 6.47
CA GLU A 200 6.70 3.38 7.74
C GLU A 200 5.55 4.33 8.08
N HIS A 201 5.42 4.67 9.37
CA HIS A 201 4.47 5.65 9.87
C HIS A 201 3.01 5.30 9.51
N ASP A 202 2.30 6.22 8.88
CA ASP A 202 0.90 6.14 8.45
C ASP A 202 0.63 5.10 7.34
N LEU A 203 1.66 4.55 6.71
CA LEU A 203 1.52 3.53 5.65
C LEU A 203 1.52 2.09 6.18
N VAL A 204 1.74 1.91 7.49
CA VAL A 204 1.74 0.60 8.15
C VAL A 204 0.31 0.06 8.26
N ASP A 205 0.14 -1.26 8.10
CA ASP A 205 -1.16 -1.95 8.20
C ASP A 205 -2.23 -1.57 7.15
N VAL A 206 -1.91 -0.68 6.20
CA VAL A 206 -2.83 -0.25 5.12
C VAL A 206 -3.18 -1.38 4.15
N CYS A 207 -2.24 -2.31 3.93
CA CYS A 207 -2.39 -3.37 2.92
C CYS A 207 -2.46 -4.77 3.54
N ARG A 208 -3.25 -5.62 2.88
CA ARG A 208 -3.41 -7.03 3.23
C ARG A 208 -2.83 -7.93 2.13
N PRO A 209 -2.31 -9.11 2.48
CA PRO A 209 -1.95 -10.13 1.48
C PRO A 209 -3.11 -10.43 0.53
N GLY A 210 -2.80 -10.62 -0.75
CA GLY A 210 -3.76 -10.80 -1.85
C GLY A 210 -4.21 -9.50 -2.52
N TYR A 211 -3.90 -8.33 -1.96
CA TYR A 211 -4.34 -7.06 -2.56
C TYR A 211 -3.44 -6.66 -3.74
N LYS A 212 -4.06 -6.19 -4.83
CA LYS A 212 -3.36 -5.57 -5.96
C LYS A 212 -3.14 -4.10 -5.63
N ILE A 213 -1.87 -3.72 -5.54
CA ILE A 213 -1.48 -2.37 -5.14
C ILE A 213 -0.44 -1.79 -6.09
N MET A 214 -0.38 -0.47 -6.06
CA MET A 214 0.63 0.33 -6.73
C MET A 214 1.37 1.10 -5.65
N ILE A 215 2.66 0.81 -5.49
CA ILE A 215 3.52 1.43 -4.49
C ILE A 215 4.44 2.41 -5.19
N ILE A 216 4.43 3.64 -4.73
CA ILE A 216 5.36 4.67 -5.17
C ILE A 216 6.40 4.82 -4.06
N GLY A 217 7.66 4.67 -4.39
CA GLY A 217 8.72 4.65 -3.40
C GLY A 217 10.10 4.82 -4.00
N ASN A 218 11.07 5.06 -3.13
CA ASN A 218 12.45 5.24 -3.52
C ASN A 218 13.16 3.89 -3.54
N TYR A 219 13.79 3.54 -4.67
CA TYR A 219 14.52 2.28 -4.82
C TYR A 219 15.97 2.44 -4.37
N ARG A 220 16.35 1.73 -3.28
CA ARG A 220 17.64 1.88 -2.63
C ARG A 220 18.34 0.53 -2.43
N PRO A 221 19.68 0.48 -2.50
CA PRO A 221 20.43 -0.66 -2.01
C PRO A 221 20.44 -0.66 -0.48
N PHE A 222 20.41 -1.85 0.11
CA PHE A 222 20.61 -2.11 1.52
C PHE A 222 21.97 -2.77 1.71
N LEU A 223 22.81 -2.13 2.53
CA LEU A 223 24.05 -2.74 2.99
C LEU A 223 23.75 -3.64 4.18
N PRO A 224 23.90 -4.97 4.07
CA PRO A 224 24.08 -5.79 5.26
C PRO A 224 25.39 -5.38 5.96
N PRO A 225 25.47 -5.51 7.30
CA PRO A 225 26.62 -5.09 8.09
C PRO A 225 27.92 -5.86 7.75
N SER A 226 27.81 -7.04 7.14
CA SER A 226 28.91 -7.76 6.54
C SER A 226 29.24 -7.13 5.19
N GLY A 227 30.40 -6.49 5.06
CA GLY A 227 30.90 -5.72 3.88
C GLY A 227 30.99 -6.50 2.55
N SER A 228 29.86 -7.01 2.09
CA SER A 228 29.64 -7.77 0.88
C SER A 228 29.46 -6.83 -0.32
N ILE A 229 30.03 -7.20 -1.47
CA ILE A 229 29.80 -6.52 -2.76
C ILE A 229 28.37 -6.76 -3.27
N PHE A 230 27.71 -7.83 -2.81
CA PHE A 230 26.32 -8.12 -3.12
C PHE A 230 25.40 -7.33 -2.19
N PHE A 231 24.64 -6.40 -2.77
CA PHE A 231 23.65 -5.61 -2.06
C PHE A 231 22.26 -6.16 -2.31
N LYS A 232 21.47 -6.25 -1.24
CA LYS A 232 20.04 -6.49 -1.36
C LYS A 232 19.39 -5.16 -1.75
N THR A 233 18.43 -5.17 -2.67
CA THR A 233 17.70 -3.96 -3.01
C THR A 233 16.32 -3.95 -2.38
N LEU A 234 15.85 -2.77 -2.02
CA LEU A 234 14.55 -2.57 -1.39
C LEU A 234 13.93 -1.25 -1.86
N ILE A 235 12.63 -1.14 -1.66
CA ILE A 235 11.89 0.10 -1.89
C ILE A 235 11.42 0.64 -0.54
N ILE A 236 11.72 1.90 -0.26
CA ILE A 236 11.08 2.62 0.84
C ILE A 236 9.82 3.28 0.29
N ALA A 237 8.67 2.84 0.78
CA ALA A 237 7.38 3.29 0.29
C ALA A 237 7.11 4.75 0.70
N ASN A 238 6.71 5.55 -0.28
CA ASN A 238 6.22 6.91 -0.07
C ASN A 238 4.70 7.03 -0.28
N THR A 239 4.10 6.19 -1.11
CA THR A 239 2.64 6.18 -1.25
C THR A 239 2.18 4.80 -1.63
N ILE A 240 1.05 4.38 -1.08
CA ILE A 240 0.41 3.13 -1.45
C ILE A 240 -0.96 3.46 -2.03
N ILE A 241 -1.20 3.00 -3.26
CA ILE A 241 -2.46 3.18 -3.96
C ILE A 241 -3.05 1.79 -4.17
N MET A 242 -4.19 1.53 -3.54
CA MET A 242 -4.93 0.30 -3.76
C MET A 242 -5.60 0.35 -5.13
N LYS A 243 -5.31 -0.62 -5.99
CA LYS A 243 -6.01 -0.78 -7.28
C LYS A 243 -7.27 -1.62 -7.16
N ASN A 244 -7.45 -2.30 -6.02
CA ASN A 244 -8.71 -2.97 -5.71
C ASN A 244 -9.83 -1.93 -5.68
N ALA A 245 -10.95 -2.27 -6.32
CA ALA A 245 -12.00 -1.37 -6.77
C ALA A 245 -12.77 -0.67 -5.63
N ASN A 246 -12.10 0.22 -4.90
CA ASN A 246 -12.76 1.25 -4.14
C ASN A 246 -13.22 2.29 -5.16
N PHE A 247 -14.39 2.03 -5.76
CA PHE A 247 -15.06 3.01 -6.60
C PHE A 247 -15.34 4.24 -5.73
N THR A 248 -14.72 5.38 -6.04
CA THR A 248 -15.14 6.66 -5.48
C THR A 248 -16.45 7.01 -6.16
N VAL A 249 -17.57 6.64 -5.54
CA VAL A 249 -18.90 6.93 -6.07
C VAL A 249 -19.13 8.44 -5.96
N GLU A 250 -19.15 9.12 -7.11
CA GLU A 250 -19.51 10.53 -7.15
C GLU A 250 -21.04 10.71 -7.11
N ARG A 251 -21.49 11.89 -6.69
CA ARG A 251 -22.92 12.23 -6.71
C ARG A 251 -23.51 12.17 -8.12
N SER A 252 -22.72 12.47 -9.15
CA SER A 252 -23.11 12.36 -10.56
C SER A 252 -23.48 10.92 -10.93
N ASP A 253 -22.76 9.92 -10.46
CA ASP A 253 -23.02 8.52 -10.79
C ASP A 253 -24.32 8.01 -10.17
N ILE A 254 -24.64 8.45 -8.95
CA ILE A 254 -25.94 8.18 -8.31
C ILE A 254 -27.09 8.75 -9.14
N THR A 255 -26.94 9.95 -9.70
CA THR A 255 -27.98 10.54 -10.57
C THR A 255 -28.15 9.76 -11.87
N LYS A 256 -27.06 9.26 -12.47
CA LYS A 256 -27.14 8.39 -13.66
C LYS A 256 -27.86 7.09 -13.35
N CYS A 257 -27.57 6.46 -12.21
CA CYS A 257 -28.28 5.25 -11.77
C CYS A 257 -29.78 5.50 -11.59
N ARG A 258 -30.17 6.63 -10.97
CA ARG A 258 -31.58 7.03 -10.82
C ARG A 258 -32.26 7.30 -12.16
N ASN A 259 -31.55 7.91 -13.10
CA ASN A 259 -32.08 8.16 -14.44
C ASN A 259 -32.32 6.84 -15.20
N LEU A 260 -31.39 5.89 -15.09
CA LEU A 260 -31.53 4.57 -15.70
C LEU A 260 -32.74 3.80 -15.14
N LEU A 261 -32.98 3.89 -13.82
CA LEU A 261 -34.18 3.35 -13.17
C LEU A 261 -35.48 3.97 -13.73
N ASN A 262 -35.45 5.23 -14.16
CA ASN A 262 -36.64 5.91 -14.68
C ASN A 262 -36.96 5.56 -16.14
N ILE A 263 -35.96 5.24 -16.95
CA ILE A 263 -36.11 4.99 -18.40
C ILE A 263 -36.69 3.59 -18.66
N GLU A 264 -36.25 2.56 -17.92
CA GLU A 264 -36.61 1.16 -18.21
C GLU A 264 -37.24 0.42 -17.02
N LYS A 265 -38.15 1.07 -16.28
CA LYS A 265 -38.73 0.53 -15.02
C LYS A 265 -39.15 -0.94 -15.05
N ASN A 266 -39.60 -1.46 -16.18
CA ASN A 266 -40.16 -2.82 -16.27
C ASN A 266 -39.16 -3.89 -16.78
N ASN A 267 -38.05 -3.52 -17.44
CA ASN A 267 -37.16 -4.46 -18.12
C ASN A 267 -35.67 -4.38 -17.70
N ILE A 268 -35.31 -3.56 -16.71
CA ILE A 268 -33.92 -3.40 -16.25
C ILE A 268 -33.26 -4.74 -15.90
N PHE A 269 -33.99 -5.66 -15.25
CA PHE A 269 -33.43 -6.95 -14.87
C PHE A 269 -32.99 -7.75 -16.11
N ASP A 270 -33.82 -7.80 -17.15
CA ASP A 270 -33.49 -8.51 -18.38
C ASP A 270 -32.40 -7.80 -19.18
N LEU A 271 -32.35 -6.46 -19.14
CA LEU A 271 -31.23 -5.70 -19.71
C LEU A 271 -29.90 -6.02 -19.01
N LEU A 272 -29.89 -6.10 -17.68
CA LEU A 272 -28.71 -6.47 -16.91
C LEU A 272 -28.29 -7.92 -17.22
N VAL A 273 -29.24 -8.84 -17.30
CA VAL A 273 -29.00 -10.25 -17.67
C VAL A 273 -28.37 -10.37 -19.05
N ASN A 274 -28.85 -9.60 -20.03
CA ASN A 274 -28.27 -9.59 -21.37
C ASN A 274 -26.86 -8.99 -21.40
N SER A 275 -26.57 -8.09 -20.46
CA SER A 275 -25.24 -7.49 -20.26
C SER A 275 -24.25 -8.43 -19.55
N VAL A 276 -24.74 -9.48 -18.88
CA VAL A 276 -23.89 -10.52 -18.28
C VAL A 276 -23.33 -11.43 -19.38
N ALA A 277 -22.01 -11.50 -19.46
CA ALA A 277 -21.27 -12.30 -20.45
C ALA A 277 -21.84 -12.18 -21.88
N PRO A 278 -21.79 -10.99 -22.51
CA PRO A 278 -22.41 -10.74 -23.81
C PRO A 278 -21.78 -11.56 -24.95
N SER A 279 -20.54 -12.04 -24.74
CA SER A 279 -19.84 -12.93 -25.68
C SER A 279 -20.42 -14.33 -25.78
N ILE A 280 -21.27 -14.75 -24.83
CA ILE A 280 -21.93 -16.06 -24.85
C ILE A 280 -23.37 -15.88 -25.31
N HIS A 281 -23.71 -16.54 -26.41
CA HIS A 281 -25.07 -16.56 -26.94
C HIS A 281 -25.98 -17.51 -26.13
N GLY A 282 -27.23 -17.11 -25.92
CA GLY A 282 -28.24 -17.92 -25.22
C GLY A 282 -28.05 -18.01 -23.70
N ASN A 283 -28.56 -19.11 -23.12
CA ASN A 283 -28.45 -19.43 -21.68
C ASN A 283 -28.91 -18.32 -20.72
N ILE A 284 -30.03 -17.66 -21.03
CA ILE A 284 -30.60 -16.57 -20.22
C ILE A 284 -30.78 -16.97 -18.74
N GLN A 285 -31.23 -18.21 -18.47
CA GLN A 285 -31.44 -18.66 -17.09
C GLN A 285 -30.14 -18.76 -16.29
N ILE A 286 -29.06 -19.21 -16.93
CA ILE A 286 -27.73 -19.28 -16.29
C ILE A 286 -27.22 -17.87 -16.02
N LYS A 287 -27.39 -16.94 -16.98
CA LYS A 287 -27.03 -15.53 -16.80
C LYS A 287 -27.80 -14.87 -15.66
N ARG A 288 -29.10 -15.15 -15.53
CA ARG A 288 -29.95 -14.73 -14.40
C ARG A 288 -29.40 -15.25 -13.06
N ALA A 289 -29.07 -16.54 -12.98
CA ALA A 289 -28.50 -17.12 -11.77
C ALA A 289 -27.15 -16.50 -11.40
N ILE A 290 -26.27 -16.26 -12.38
CA ILE A 290 -24.98 -15.59 -12.18
C ILE A 290 -25.17 -14.13 -11.72
N LEU A 291 -26.15 -13.41 -12.27
CA LEU A 291 -26.45 -12.04 -11.83
C LEU A 291 -26.88 -12.02 -10.36
N CYS A 292 -27.77 -12.93 -9.95
CA CYS A 292 -28.19 -13.05 -8.56
C CYS A 292 -27.01 -13.45 -7.64
N LEU A 293 -26.13 -14.35 -8.10
CA LEU A 293 -24.90 -14.70 -7.39
C LEU A 293 -24.01 -13.48 -7.13
N LEU A 294 -23.86 -12.58 -8.12
CA LEU A 294 -23.05 -11.37 -8.00
C LEU A 294 -23.67 -10.30 -7.09
N LEU A 295 -25.00 -10.17 -7.10
CA LEU A 295 -25.71 -9.24 -6.24
C LEU A 295 -25.72 -9.72 -4.77
N GLY A 296 -25.76 -11.03 -4.55
CA GLY A 296 -25.96 -11.62 -3.25
C GLY A 296 -27.39 -11.40 -2.73
N GLY A 297 -27.69 -12.01 -1.57
CA GLY A 297 -28.90 -11.76 -0.82
C GLY A 297 -28.64 -10.91 0.42
N VAL A 298 -29.67 -10.77 1.26
CA VAL A 298 -29.59 -10.00 2.50
C VAL A 298 -29.37 -10.96 3.66
N GLU A 299 -28.31 -10.75 4.44
CA GLU A 299 -28.10 -11.45 5.71
C GLU A 299 -29.11 -10.93 6.73
N THR A 300 -29.88 -11.83 7.34
CA THR A 300 -30.88 -11.48 8.35
C THR A 300 -30.46 -11.98 9.72
N THR A 301 -30.41 -11.06 10.67
CA THR A 301 -30.21 -11.36 12.09
C THR A 301 -31.58 -11.51 12.75
N LEU A 302 -31.78 -12.65 13.40
CA LEU A 302 -32.99 -12.94 14.15
C LEU A 302 -32.89 -12.32 15.56
N PRO A 303 -34.02 -12.06 16.25
CA PRO A 303 -34.02 -11.49 17.59
C PRO A 303 -33.34 -12.38 18.65
N ASN A 304 -33.10 -13.65 18.34
CA ASN A 304 -32.37 -14.60 19.18
C ASN A 304 -30.84 -14.62 18.90
N ASN A 305 -30.29 -13.59 18.23
CA ASN A 305 -28.89 -13.49 17.80
C ASN A 305 -28.40 -14.58 16.84
N SER A 306 -29.28 -15.44 16.31
CA SER A 306 -28.91 -16.35 15.22
C SER A 306 -28.88 -15.61 13.88
N ARG A 307 -27.97 -16.03 12.99
CA ARG A 307 -27.75 -15.41 11.68
C ARG A 307 -28.16 -16.36 10.56
N ILE A 308 -28.96 -15.87 9.61
CA ILE A 308 -29.27 -16.59 8.38
C ILE A 308 -28.42 -16.00 7.26
N ARG A 309 -27.66 -16.87 6.58
CA ARG A 309 -26.77 -16.51 5.48
C ARG A 309 -27.57 -16.00 4.27
N GLY A 310 -27.12 -14.87 3.71
CA GLY A 310 -27.70 -14.27 2.50
C GLY A 310 -27.03 -14.66 1.18
N ASP A 311 -25.92 -15.39 1.20
CA ASP A 311 -25.19 -15.69 -0.04
C ASP A 311 -25.82 -16.84 -0.84
N ILE A 312 -25.69 -16.74 -2.16
CA ILE A 312 -26.16 -17.75 -3.11
C ILE A 312 -24.96 -18.59 -3.57
N HIS A 313 -25.12 -19.91 -3.69
CA HIS A 313 -24.13 -20.80 -4.29
C HIS A 313 -24.70 -21.39 -5.57
N VAL A 314 -23.92 -21.35 -6.66
CA VAL A 314 -24.33 -21.86 -7.97
C VAL A 314 -23.37 -22.94 -8.44
N LEU A 315 -23.91 -24.07 -8.87
CA LEU A 315 -23.18 -25.17 -9.50
C LEU A 315 -23.67 -25.34 -10.94
N LEU A 316 -22.74 -25.35 -11.90
CA LEU A 316 -23.05 -25.55 -13.32
C LEU A 316 -22.63 -26.97 -13.75
N ILE A 317 -23.59 -27.82 -14.07
CA ILE A 317 -23.39 -29.20 -14.57
C ILE A 317 -23.88 -29.29 -16.02
N GLY A 318 -23.24 -30.13 -16.84
CA GLY A 318 -23.74 -30.54 -18.16
C GLY A 318 -22.62 -31.01 -19.08
N ASP A 319 -22.91 -31.12 -20.37
CA ASP A 319 -21.96 -31.62 -21.37
C ASP A 319 -20.76 -30.69 -21.62
N PRO A 320 -19.64 -31.23 -22.11
CA PRO A 320 -18.56 -30.40 -22.63
C PRO A 320 -19.09 -29.43 -23.71
N SER A 321 -18.38 -28.31 -23.91
CA SER A 321 -18.68 -27.29 -24.93
C SER A 321 -19.88 -26.36 -24.70
N ILE A 322 -20.58 -26.42 -23.55
CA ILE A 322 -21.66 -25.46 -23.19
C ILE A 322 -21.10 -24.18 -22.51
N ALA A 323 -19.91 -23.72 -22.88
CA ALA A 323 -19.27 -22.49 -22.36
C ALA A 323 -19.16 -22.32 -20.81
N LYS A 324 -19.36 -23.37 -20.00
CA LYS A 324 -19.29 -23.31 -18.52
C LYS A 324 -18.01 -22.65 -18.00
N SER A 325 -16.85 -23.04 -18.54
CA SER A 325 -15.56 -22.46 -18.14
C SER A 325 -15.44 -20.98 -18.53
N GLN A 326 -16.15 -20.53 -19.57
CA GLN A 326 -16.15 -19.11 -19.96
C GLN A 326 -17.01 -18.26 -19.02
N PHE A 327 -18.14 -18.78 -18.54
CA PHE A 327 -18.91 -18.11 -17.49
C PHE A 327 -18.07 -17.89 -16.22
N LEU A 328 -17.34 -18.90 -15.77
CA LEU A 328 -16.46 -18.79 -14.60
C LEU A 328 -15.37 -17.73 -14.80
N ARG A 329 -14.74 -17.67 -15.97
CA ARG A 329 -13.72 -16.64 -16.29
C ARG A 329 -14.32 -15.24 -16.35
N TRP A 330 -15.53 -15.10 -16.88
CA TRP A 330 -16.22 -13.80 -16.90
C TRP A 330 -16.50 -13.31 -15.48
N VAL A 331 -17.00 -14.17 -14.59
CA VAL A 331 -17.22 -13.85 -13.18
C VAL A 331 -15.92 -13.45 -12.48
N LEU A 332 -14.83 -14.19 -12.73
CA LEU A 332 -13.51 -13.89 -12.15
C LEU A 332 -13.03 -12.47 -12.48
N ASN A 333 -13.32 -11.99 -13.69
CA ASN A 333 -12.90 -10.67 -14.14
C ASN A 333 -13.88 -9.56 -13.75
N ALA A 334 -15.17 -9.87 -13.63
CA ALA A 334 -16.22 -8.90 -13.34
C ALA A 334 -16.34 -8.60 -11.84
N ALA A 335 -16.22 -9.61 -10.98
CA ALA A 335 -16.43 -9.46 -9.55
C ALA A 335 -15.15 -8.99 -8.84
N PRO A 336 -15.23 -7.99 -7.94
CA PRO A 336 -14.11 -7.63 -7.10
C PRO A 336 -13.79 -8.79 -6.15
N TYR A 337 -12.50 -9.11 -5.97
CA TYR A 337 -12.01 -10.16 -5.07
C TYR A 337 -12.37 -11.61 -5.45
N ALA A 338 -12.77 -11.88 -6.69
CA ALA A 338 -12.97 -13.25 -7.14
C ALA A 338 -11.64 -14.02 -7.22
N VAL A 339 -11.64 -15.27 -6.75
CA VAL A 339 -10.49 -16.18 -6.79
C VAL A 339 -10.90 -17.47 -7.47
N SER A 340 -10.11 -17.95 -8.44
CA SER A 340 -10.35 -19.22 -9.12
C SER A 340 -9.47 -20.33 -8.53
N THR A 341 -10.07 -21.48 -8.23
CA THR A 341 -9.36 -22.68 -7.76
C THR A 341 -9.75 -23.89 -8.61
N THR A 342 -8.81 -24.82 -8.84
CA THR A 342 -9.07 -26.06 -9.59
C THR A 342 -9.10 -27.27 -8.66
N GLY A 343 -10.03 -28.20 -8.91
CA GLY A 343 -10.24 -29.37 -8.03
C GLY A 343 -9.07 -30.35 -7.93
N ARG A 344 -8.08 -30.30 -8.84
CA ARG A 344 -6.85 -31.10 -8.75
C ARG A 344 -5.79 -30.51 -7.83
N GLY A 345 -5.80 -29.19 -7.62
CA GLY A 345 -4.77 -28.48 -6.84
C GLY A 345 -5.23 -28.04 -5.45
N SER A 346 -6.51 -28.24 -5.10
CA SER A 346 -7.09 -27.85 -3.83
C SER A 346 -7.19 -29.04 -2.88
N THR A 347 -6.40 -29.07 -1.80
CA THR A 347 -6.68 -29.92 -0.65
C THR A 347 -7.73 -29.24 0.22
N GLY A 348 -8.62 -30.00 0.88
CA GLY A 348 -9.72 -29.44 1.69
C GLY A 348 -9.26 -28.48 2.81
N VAL A 349 -8.01 -28.64 3.27
CA VAL A 349 -7.35 -27.79 4.26
C VAL A 349 -6.91 -26.45 3.63
N GLY A 350 -6.37 -26.45 2.40
CA GLY A 350 -5.88 -25.25 1.72
C GLY A 350 -6.97 -24.24 1.29
N LEU A 351 -8.25 -24.64 1.29
CA LEU A 351 -9.38 -23.76 1.00
C LEU A 351 -9.97 -23.08 2.24
N THR A 352 -9.69 -23.59 3.44
CA THR A 352 -10.28 -23.09 4.69
C THR A 352 -9.24 -22.38 5.56
N PHE A 353 -8.09 -23.02 5.84
CA PHE A 353 -7.00 -22.43 6.63
C PHE A 353 -5.67 -23.13 6.32
N PHE A 354 -4.59 -22.37 6.18
CA PHE A 354 -3.24 -22.94 6.14
C PHE A 354 -2.41 -22.44 7.32
N LEU A 355 -1.66 -23.36 7.93
CA LEU A 355 -0.81 -23.10 9.09
C LEU A 355 0.59 -22.72 8.59
N LEU A 356 0.91 -21.43 8.63
CA LEU A 356 2.23 -20.94 8.21
C LEU A 356 3.10 -20.77 9.46
N LEU A 357 3.99 -21.73 9.68
CA LEU A 357 5.03 -21.64 10.72
C LEU A 357 6.07 -20.60 10.26
N PHE A 358 6.00 -19.39 10.79
CA PHE A 358 7.03 -18.39 10.61
C PHE A 358 8.28 -18.80 11.40
N THR A 359 9.31 -19.27 10.69
CA THR A 359 10.65 -19.44 11.25
C THR A 359 11.41 -18.12 11.21
N TYR A 360 11.05 -17.17 12.08
CA TYR A 360 11.77 -15.89 12.20
C TYR A 360 12.11 -15.54 13.65
N THR A 361 12.66 -16.48 14.42
CA THR A 361 13.36 -16.17 15.68
C THR A 361 14.48 -17.18 15.94
N LYS A 362 15.64 -16.95 15.33
CA LYS A 362 16.94 -17.34 15.89
C LYS A 362 17.99 -16.33 15.42
N SER A 363 18.09 -15.24 16.18
CA SER A 363 19.30 -14.44 16.34
C SER A 363 19.49 -14.25 17.83
#